data_AF-A0A1F1ICD0-F1
#
_entry.id   AF-A0A1F1ICD0-F1
#
_cell.length_a   1.000
_cell.length_b   1.000
_cell.length_c   1.000
_cell.angle_alpha   90.00
_cell.angle_beta   90.00
_cell.angle_gamma   90.00
#
_symmetry.space_group_name_H-M   'P 1'
#
loop_
_entity.id
_entity.type
_entity.pdbx_description
1 polymer ?
#
loop_
_entity_poly.entity_id
_entity_poly.type
_entity_poly.pdbx_seq_one_letter_code
_entity_poly.pdbx_strand_id
1 'polypeptide(L)'
;MLFGVTWLDVVLVVLLIVALVKGYHRGLWVVLGTMLGTVAGAIGGFYLIPFVARWVSEPTLRVVVLVVATVLLIWAGQHIGVAVGRRVRLHVNLPALRRADRVLGSVAALAVTVLILGLISLSLNSLGMAPVTKEINRSAVLTVTDRVMPDGSQRFLAESRAAIAGLGVIPEIDTPVKEVADEPEAAPSATLEVPETEDAQVQDSVVRLSGFAEQCAQTQNGTGVVVAKDRILTNAHVVAGVEEPIVETQDRQVFPGRVVHIDPARDLAVVAVDGADLPVARHGADLEDGAAALALGFPAGGPYEATPAQVQARGELLISDIYGREDSTVDIYQLNADIEPGNSGGPLVTEDGTVAGLVFARAPGSSTIGYAIAGDEFERLLEDVENLEVPVQTGECIPGG
;
A
#
# COMPACT_ATOMS: atom_id res chain seq x y z
N MET A 1 -6.38 -23.96 22.01
CA MET A 1 -5.36 -23.00 21.53
C MET A 1 -4.86 -22.26 22.75
N LEU A 2 -3.64 -22.54 23.20
CA LEU A 2 -3.07 -21.97 24.43
C LEU A 2 -2.21 -20.76 24.03
N PHE A 3 -2.49 -19.58 24.61
CA PHE A 3 -1.72 -18.32 24.50
C PHE A 3 -1.87 -17.42 23.25
N GLY A 4 -2.85 -17.63 22.38
CA GLY A 4 -3.05 -16.74 21.20
C GLY A 4 -1.91 -16.79 20.17
N VAL A 5 -1.01 -17.77 20.28
CA VAL A 5 0.10 -18.00 19.35
C VAL A 5 -0.42 -18.81 18.16
N THR A 6 -0.23 -18.27 16.96
CA THR A 6 -0.61 -18.93 15.69
C THR A 6 0.41 -20.01 15.29
N TRP A 7 0.04 -20.90 14.36
CA TRP A 7 1.03 -21.84 13.80
C TRP A 7 2.11 -21.09 13.01
N LEU A 8 1.74 -19.97 12.40
CA LEU A 8 2.64 -19.04 11.73
C LEU A 8 3.68 -18.50 12.72
N ASP A 9 3.27 -18.05 13.91
CA ASP A 9 4.19 -17.58 14.95
C ASP A 9 5.24 -18.63 15.33
N VAL A 10 4.87 -19.91 15.42
CA VAL A 10 5.83 -20.99 15.71
C VAL A 10 6.90 -21.09 14.62
N VAL A 11 6.49 -21.04 13.35
CA VAL A 11 7.41 -21.08 12.21
C VAL A 11 8.33 -19.86 12.22
N LEU A 12 7.78 -18.67 12.45
CA LEU A 12 8.53 -17.41 12.46
C LEU A 12 9.52 -17.34 13.62
N VAL A 13 9.14 -17.77 14.84
CA VAL A 13 10.05 -17.83 15.99
C VAL A 13 11.21 -18.79 15.71
N VAL A 14 10.94 -19.97 15.15
CA VAL A 14 12.00 -20.91 14.76
C VAL A 14 12.95 -20.27 13.76
N LEU A 15 12.42 -19.55 12.77
CA LEU A 15 13.22 -18.86 11.75
C LEU A 15 14.11 -17.78 12.37
N LEU A 16 13.57 -16.96 13.29
CA LEU A 16 14.32 -15.94 14.03
C LEU A 16 15.41 -16.54 14.91
N ILE A 17 15.14 -17.65 15.60
CA ILE A 17 16.14 -18.39 16.40
C ILE A 17 17.26 -18.91 15.49
N VAL A 18 16.91 -19.52 14.35
CA VAL A 18 17.90 -20.00 13.37
C VAL A 18 18.75 -18.85 12.84
N ALA A 19 18.16 -17.69 12.58
CA ALA A 19 18.87 -16.49 12.14
C ALA A 19 19.85 -15.99 13.20
N LEU A 20 19.43 -15.91 14.47
CA LEU A 20 20.28 -15.54 15.60
C LEU A 20 21.49 -16.48 15.74
N VAL A 21 21.24 -17.80 15.72
CA VAL A 21 22.29 -18.82 15.83
C VAL A 21 23.25 -18.74 14.65
N LYS A 22 22.74 -18.65 13.42
CA LYS A 22 23.58 -18.50 12.21
C LYS A 22 24.39 -17.21 12.25
N GLY A 23 23.80 -16.10 12.65
CA GLY A 23 24.48 -14.80 12.77
C GLY A 23 25.61 -14.84 13.80
N TYR A 24 25.34 -15.43 14.97
CA TYR A 24 26.34 -15.60 16.01
C TYR A 24 27.54 -16.46 15.56
N HIS A 25 27.29 -17.54 14.81
CA HIS A 25 28.36 -18.41 14.32
C HIS A 25 29.16 -17.80 13.15
N ARG A 26 28.52 -16.99 12.29
CA ARG A 26 29.15 -16.42 11.10
C ARG A 26 29.92 -15.13 11.38
N GLY A 27 29.49 -14.32 12.36
CA GLY A 27 30.07 -13.01 12.67
C GLY A 27 29.55 -11.89 11.76
N LEU A 28 29.67 -10.63 12.19
CA LEU A 28 29.09 -9.45 11.56
C LEU A 28 29.46 -9.32 10.08
N TRP A 29 30.75 -9.35 9.78
CA TRP A 29 31.24 -9.09 8.41
C TRP A 29 30.76 -10.12 7.39
N VAL A 30 30.63 -11.38 7.81
CA VAL A 30 30.10 -12.43 6.95
C VAL A 30 28.60 -12.25 6.74
N VAL A 31 27.85 -11.86 7.78
CA VAL A 31 26.42 -11.54 7.67
C VAL A 31 26.21 -10.35 6.72
N LEU A 32 26.89 -9.22 6.95
CA LEU A 32 26.81 -8.04 6.08
C LEU A 32 27.19 -8.35 4.64
N GLY A 33 28.27 -9.11 4.43
CA GLY A 33 28.67 -9.55 3.10
C GLY A 33 27.58 -10.40 2.43
N THR A 34 27.00 -11.36 3.15
CA THR A 34 25.90 -12.19 2.63
C THR A 34 24.68 -11.35 2.25
N MET A 35 24.36 -10.32 3.05
CA MET A 35 23.25 -9.40 2.78
C MET A 35 23.48 -8.59 1.52
N LEU A 36 24.62 -7.89 1.44
CA LEU A 36 24.99 -7.08 0.27
C LEU A 36 25.01 -7.95 -1.00
N GLY A 37 25.51 -9.18 -0.88
CA GLY A 37 25.46 -10.16 -1.95
C GLY A 37 24.04 -10.53 -2.39
N THR A 38 23.12 -10.76 -1.43
CA THR A 38 21.71 -11.07 -1.70
C THR A 38 21.02 -9.91 -2.40
N VAL A 39 21.19 -8.69 -1.88
CA VAL A 39 20.60 -7.46 -2.43
C VAL A 39 21.13 -7.19 -3.84
N ALA A 40 22.45 -7.28 -4.04
CA ALA A 40 23.05 -7.12 -5.37
C ALA A 40 22.54 -8.18 -6.37
N GLY A 41 22.34 -9.43 -5.92
CA GLY A 41 21.75 -10.49 -6.74
C GLY A 41 20.29 -10.20 -7.13
N ALA A 42 19.48 -9.71 -6.20
CA ALA A 42 18.09 -9.34 -6.45
C ALA A 42 17.99 -8.14 -7.41
N ILE A 43 18.79 -7.08 -7.19
CA ILE A 43 18.89 -5.92 -8.09
C ILE A 43 19.33 -6.38 -9.49
N GLY A 44 20.32 -7.28 -9.58
CA GLY A 44 20.73 -7.87 -10.86
C GLY A 44 19.58 -8.60 -11.57
N GLY A 45 18.74 -9.32 -10.82
CA GLY A 45 17.54 -9.97 -11.35
C GLY A 45 16.53 -8.99 -11.96
N PHE A 46 16.30 -7.84 -11.31
CA PHE A 46 15.46 -6.77 -11.86
C PHE A 46 16.00 -6.22 -13.18
N TYR A 47 17.31 -5.92 -13.24
CA TYR A 47 17.94 -5.44 -14.48
C TYR A 47 18.00 -6.49 -15.61
N LEU A 48 17.75 -7.76 -15.30
CA LEU A 48 17.64 -8.83 -16.30
C LEU A 48 16.31 -8.81 -17.07
N ILE A 49 15.26 -8.17 -16.53
CA ILE A 49 13.93 -8.10 -17.15
C ILE A 49 13.99 -7.65 -18.62
N PRO A 50 14.57 -6.47 -18.96
CA PRO A 50 14.61 -6.01 -20.35
C PRO A 50 15.52 -6.87 -21.23
N PHE A 51 16.48 -7.59 -20.65
CA PHE A 51 17.36 -8.49 -21.42
C PHE A 51 16.61 -9.78 -21.77
N VAL A 52 16.03 -10.48 -20.80
CA VAL A 52 15.29 -11.73 -21.03
C VAL A 52 14.10 -11.49 -21.97
N ALA A 53 13.42 -10.35 -21.84
CA ALA A 53 12.30 -9.97 -22.70
C ALA A 53 12.67 -9.92 -24.20
N ARG A 54 13.95 -9.66 -24.55
CA ARG A 54 14.42 -9.64 -25.95
C ARG A 54 14.60 -11.04 -26.55
N TRP A 55 14.89 -12.04 -25.72
CA TRP A 55 15.24 -13.39 -26.17
C TRP A 55 14.11 -14.41 -25.99
N VAL A 56 13.22 -14.18 -25.01
CA VAL A 56 12.12 -15.08 -24.68
C VAL A 56 10.81 -14.40 -25.04
N SER A 57 10.22 -14.79 -26.17
CA SER A 57 8.96 -14.24 -26.67
C SER A 57 7.75 -14.78 -25.91
N GLU A 58 7.82 -16.01 -25.40
CA GLU A 58 6.71 -16.67 -24.71
C GLU A 58 6.55 -16.17 -23.26
N PRO A 59 5.37 -15.64 -22.86
CA PRO A 59 5.17 -14.99 -21.56
C PRO A 59 5.44 -15.89 -20.35
N THR A 60 4.87 -17.10 -20.33
CA THR A 60 5.05 -18.04 -19.21
C THR A 60 6.50 -18.46 -19.05
N LEU A 61 7.16 -18.78 -20.16
CA LEU A 61 8.57 -19.15 -20.16
C LEU A 61 9.46 -17.97 -19.72
N ARG A 62 9.11 -16.74 -20.09
CA ARG A 62 9.83 -15.53 -19.67
C ARG A 62 9.81 -15.36 -18.15
N VAL A 63 8.65 -15.53 -17.52
CA VAL A 63 8.52 -15.46 -16.05
C VAL A 63 9.38 -16.55 -15.40
N VAL A 64 9.29 -17.79 -15.88
CA VAL A 64 10.10 -18.91 -15.35
C VAL A 64 11.60 -18.62 -15.46
N VAL A 65 12.05 -18.14 -16.62
CA VAL A 65 13.47 -17.80 -16.86
C VAL A 65 13.93 -16.67 -15.94
N LEU A 66 13.10 -15.63 -15.75
CA LEU A 66 13.41 -14.51 -14.85
C LEU A 66 13.52 -14.96 -13.38
N VAL A 67 12.59 -15.79 -12.92
CA VAL A 67 12.63 -16.34 -11.55
C VAL A 67 13.89 -17.17 -11.35
N VAL A 68 14.18 -18.10 -12.26
CA VAL A 68 15.37 -18.96 -12.17
C VAL A 68 16.66 -18.14 -12.22
N ALA A 69 16.77 -17.19 -13.15
CA ALA A 69 17.94 -16.32 -13.26
C ALA A 69 18.16 -15.47 -12.00
N THR A 70 17.08 -14.91 -11.43
CA THR A 70 17.13 -14.12 -10.20
C THR A 70 17.58 -14.98 -9.00
N VAL A 71 17.05 -16.20 -8.87
CA VAL A 71 17.47 -17.14 -7.82
C VAL A 71 18.96 -17.49 -7.94
N LEU A 72 19.45 -17.72 -9.17
CA LEU A 72 20.87 -17.99 -9.42
C LEU A 72 21.76 -16.79 -9.09
N LEU A 73 21.33 -15.58 -9.42
CA LEU A 73 22.06 -14.35 -9.08
C LEU A 73 22.10 -14.11 -7.57
N ILE A 74 20.99 -14.31 -6.86
CA ILE A 74 20.95 -14.24 -5.40
C ILE A 74 21.91 -15.27 -4.80
N TRP A 75 21.88 -16.50 -5.29
CA TRP A 75 22.79 -17.55 -4.83
C TRP A 75 24.26 -17.18 -5.07
N ALA A 76 24.62 -16.71 -6.27
CA ALA A 76 25.97 -16.30 -6.60
C ALA A 76 26.43 -15.10 -5.75
N GLY A 77 25.56 -14.10 -5.61
CA GLY A 77 25.79 -12.92 -4.79
C GLY A 77 26.03 -13.29 -3.33
N GLN A 78 25.24 -14.19 -2.75
CA GLN A 78 25.46 -14.70 -1.39
C GLN A 78 26.83 -15.35 -1.21
N HIS A 79 27.27 -16.18 -2.16
CA HIS A 79 28.60 -16.82 -2.08
C HIS A 79 29.74 -15.81 -2.18
N ILE A 80 29.64 -14.87 -3.12
CA ILE A 80 30.61 -13.77 -3.26
C ILE A 80 30.63 -12.94 -1.97
N GLY A 81 29.47 -12.57 -1.47
CA GLY A 81 29.29 -11.80 -0.24
C GLY A 81 29.92 -12.47 0.97
N VAL A 82 29.71 -13.78 1.15
CA VAL A 82 30.36 -14.58 2.18
C VAL A 82 31.88 -14.58 2.00
N ALA A 83 32.39 -14.72 0.77
CA ALA A 83 33.82 -14.73 0.50
C ALA A 83 34.47 -13.38 0.84
N VAL A 84 33.86 -12.27 0.43
CA VAL A 84 34.28 -10.90 0.75
C VAL A 84 34.22 -10.67 2.26
N GLY A 85 33.11 -11.00 2.90
CA GLY A 85 32.93 -10.84 4.35
C GLY A 85 33.96 -11.64 5.16
N ARG A 86 34.30 -12.86 4.73
CA ARG A 86 35.39 -13.64 5.33
C ARG A 86 36.74 -12.95 5.15
N ARG A 87 37.01 -12.37 3.98
CA ARG A 87 38.28 -11.70 3.69
C ARG A 87 38.46 -10.42 4.50
N VAL A 88 37.40 -9.63 4.67
CA VAL A 88 37.38 -8.45 5.56
C VAL A 88 37.59 -8.88 7.01
N ARG A 89 36.89 -9.92 7.46
CA ARG A 89 37.02 -10.45 8.83
C ARG A 89 38.46 -10.85 9.18
N LEU A 90 39.24 -11.37 8.23
CA LEU A 90 40.65 -11.71 8.45
C LEU A 90 41.53 -10.49 8.74
N HIS A 91 41.21 -9.31 8.18
CA HIS A 91 41.98 -8.08 8.39
C HIS A 91 41.64 -7.38 9.71
N VAL A 92 40.44 -7.62 10.27
CA VAL A 92 39.92 -6.93 11.47
C VAL A 92 39.88 -7.88 12.69
N ASN A 93 40.57 -9.03 12.64
CA ASN A 93 40.45 -10.11 13.63
C ASN A 93 41.21 -9.85 14.95
N LEU A 94 40.79 -8.83 15.71
CA LEU A 94 41.31 -8.58 17.05
C LEU A 94 40.64 -9.54 18.07
N PRO A 95 41.42 -10.29 18.89
CA PRO A 95 40.87 -11.25 19.86
C PRO A 95 39.86 -10.64 20.84
N ALA A 96 40.09 -9.39 21.25
CA ALA A 96 39.22 -8.64 22.17
C ALA A 96 37.83 -8.34 21.56
N LEU A 97 37.73 -8.23 20.24
CA LEU A 97 36.49 -7.87 19.54
C LEU A 97 35.72 -9.08 18.99
N ARG A 98 36.22 -10.32 19.16
CA ARG A 98 35.56 -11.52 18.64
C ARG A 98 34.17 -11.77 19.23
N ARG A 99 33.96 -11.45 20.51
CA ARG A 99 32.63 -11.55 21.13
C ARG A 99 31.68 -10.50 20.57
N ALA A 100 32.17 -9.27 20.40
CA ALA A 100 31.42 -8.19 19.77
C ALA A 100 31.04 -8.51 18.32
N ASP A 101 31.96 -9.03 17.50
CA ASP A 101 31.69 -9.48 16.11
C ASP A 101 30.57 -10.51 16.02
N ARG A 102 30.51 -11.46 16.96
CA ARG A 102 29.45 -12.48 16.98
C ARG A 102 28.10 -11.92 17.44
N VAL A 103 28.10 -11.08 18.48
CA VAL A 103 26.88 -10.44 18.98
C VAL A 103 26.31 -9.48 17.93
N LEU A 104 27.15 -8.65 17.33
CA LEU A 104 26.77 -7.77 16.23
C LEU A 104 26.31 -8.58 15.00
N GLY A 105 26.93 -9.72 14.73
CA GLY A 105 26.48 -10.64 13.68
C GLY A 105 25.09 -11.24 13.94
N SER A 106 24.77 -11.60 15.18
CA SER A 106 23.41 -12.05 15.54
C SER A 106 22.38 -10.93 15.46
N VAL A 107 22.73 -9.71 15.91
CA VAL A 107 21.85 -8.54 15.82
C VAL A 107 21.58 -8.19 14.36
N ALA A 108 22.63 -8.12 13.54
CA ALA A 108 22.49 -7.86 12.11
C ALA A 108 21.62 -8.93 11.44
N ALA A 109 21.88 -10.22 11.70
CA ALA A 109 21.10 -11.33 11.12
C ALA A 109 19.62 -11.28 11.52
N LEU A 110 19.34 -10.93 12.78
CA LEU A 110 17.97 -10.73 13.26
C LEU A 110 17.31 -9.56 12.52
N ALA A 111 17.97 -8.42 12.42
CA ALA A 111 17.44 -7.23 11.72
C ALA A 111 17.09 -7.53 10.24
N VAL A 112 17.95 -8.26 9.52
CA VAL A 112 17.63 -8.69 8.13
C VAL A 112 16.41 -9.58 8.09
N THR A 113 16.33 -10.51 9.03
CA THR A 113 15.26 -11.50 9.04
C THR A 113 13.94 -10.81 9.30
N VAL A 114 13.89 -9.90 10.26
CA VAL A 114 12.74 -9.02 10.53
C VAL A 114 12.37 -8.23 9.27
N LEU A 115 13.34 -7.65 8.55
CA LEU A 115 13.08 -6.93 7.29
C LEU A 115 12.46 -7.84 6.21
N ILE A 116 13.00 -9.05 6.02
CA ILE A 116 12.47 -10.03 5.06
C ILE A 116 11.06 -10.48 5.47
N LEU A 117 10.81 -10.69 6.75
CA LEU A 117 9.48 -11.05 7.24
C LEU A 117 8.48 -9.91 7.02
N GLY A 118 8.87 -8.65 7.23
CA GLY A 118 8.06 -7.49 6.88
C GLY A 118 7.74 -7.45 5.39
N LEU A 119 8.74 -7.62 4.51
CA LEU A 119 8.55 -7.72 3.06
C LEU A 119 7.54 -8.79 2.66
N ILE A 120 7.65 -9.99 3.25
CA ILE A 120 6.73 -11.09 2.99
C ILE A 120 5.33 -10.76 3.51
N SER A 121 5.22 -10.21 4.72
CA SER A 121 3.95 -9.81 5.34
C SER A 121 3.19 -8.82 4.47
N LEU A 122 3.84 -7.72 4.08
CA LEU A 122 3.27 -6.73 3.16
C LEU A 122 2.79 -7.42 1.88
N SER A 123 3.67 -8.21 1.23
CA SER A 123 3.38 -8.88 -0.05
C SER A 123 2.19 -9.83 0.03
N LEU A 124 2.06 -10.59 1.13
CA LEU A 124 0.96 -11.52 1.29
C LEU A 124 -0.37 -10.81 1.61
N ASN A 125 -0.35 -9.70 2.36
CA ASN A 125 -1.56 -8.90 2.61
C ASN A 125 -2.18 -8.38 1.32
N SER A 126 -1.34 -8.07 0.33
CA SER A 126 -1.80 -7.66 -1.00
C SER A 126 -2.18 -8.79 -1.95
N LEU A 127 -2.31 -10.02 -1.48
CA LEU A 127 -2.89 -11.05 -2.34
C LEU A 127 -4.42 -10.98 -2.34
N GLY A 128 -5.03 -10.13 -1.51
CA GLY A 128 -6.49 -10.01 -1.42
C GLY A 128 -7.17 -11.30 -0.96
N MET A 129 -6.45 -12.19 -0.28
CA MET A 129 -6.96 -13.50 0.15
C MET A 129 -7.31 -13.49 1.63
N ALA A 130 -8.62 -13.48 1.94
CA ALA A 130 -9.14 -13.49 3.32
C ALA A 130 -8.44 -14.47 4.29
N PRO A 131 -8.26 -15.78 3.97
CA PRO A 131 -7.68 -16.72 4.93
C PRO A 131 -6.20 -16.45 5.21
N VAL A 132 -5.47 -15.88 4.25
CA VAL A 132 -4.04 -15.56 4.38
C VAL A 132 -3.88 -14.28 5.19
N THR A 133 -4.59 -13.22 4.84
CA THR A 133 -4.55 -11.93 5.54
C THR A 133 -4.96 -12.09 7.01
N LYS A 134 -5.98 -12.92 7.30
CA LYS A 134 -6.42 -13.19 8.67
C LYS A 134 -5.36 -13.89 9.52
N GLU A 135 -4.58 -14.79 8.95
CA GLU A 135 -3.52 -15.48 9.69
C GLU A 135 -2.31 -14.57 9.94
N ILE A 136 -1.97 -13.72 8.97
CA ILE A 136 -0.92 -12.70 9.09
C ILE A 136 -1.25 -11.70 10.19
N ASN A 137 -2.46 -11.15 10.17
CA ASN A 137 -2.88 -10.15 11.14
C ASN A 137 -3.02 -10.70 12.57
N ARG A 138 -3.19 -12.02 12.73
CA ARG A 138 -3.18 -12.70 14.03
C ARG A 138 -1.78 -13.02 14.55
N SER A 139 -0.74 -12.92 13.71
CA SER A 139 0.62 -13.24 14.11
C SER A 139 1.17 -12.17 15.07
N ALA A 140 1.48 -12.60 16.29
CA ALA A 140 2.17 -11.75 17.27
C ALA A 140 3.57 -11.38 16.78
N VAL A 141 4.27 -12.28 16.09
CA VAL A 141 5.63 -12.03 15.59
C VAL A 141 5.64 -10.96 14.50
N LEU A 142 4.72 -11.02 13.54
CA LEU A 142 4.61 -10.00 12.50
C LEU A 142 4.17 -8.65 13.08
N THR A 143 3.22 -8.67 14.02
CA THR A 143 2.81 -7.46 14.74
C THR A 143 3.97 -6.77 15.45
N VAL A 144 4.84 -7.53 16.13
CA VAL A 144 6.04 -6.97 16.76
C VAL A 144 7.07 -6.52 15.72
N THR A 145 7.20 -7.26 14.62
CA THR A 145 8.11 -6.91 13.51
C THR A 145 7.75 -5.56 12.90
N ASP A 146 6.48 -5.32 12.61
CA ASP A 146 6.00 -4.05 12.07
C ASP A 146 6.28 -2.90 13.05
N ARG A 147 5.99 -3.09 14.35
CA ARG A 147 6.22 -2.05 15.38
C ARG A 147 7.70 -1.68 15.58
N VAL A 148 8.62 -2.59 15.29
CA VAL A 148 10.06 -2.35 15.43
C VAL A 148 10.66 -1.71 14.18
N MET A 149 9.99 -1.83 13.03
CA MET A 149 10.46 -1.27 11.77
C MET A 149 10.13 0.23 11.72
N PRO A 150 11.11 1.12 11.44
CA PRO A 150 10.84 2.55 11.30
C PRO A 150 9.84 2.84 10.17
N ASP A 151 8.96 3.82 10.36
CA ASP A 151 7.89 4.15 9.40
C ASP A 151 8.44 4.42 7.99
N GLY A 152 9.54 5.17 7.88
CA GLY A 152 10.19 5.43 6.59
C GLY A 152 10.70 4.17 5.87
N SER A 153 11.00 3.09 6.61
CA SER A 153 11.34 1.80 5.99
C SER A 153 10.09 1.09 5.47
N GLN A 154 8.97 1.18 6.19
CA GLN A 154 7.71 0.58 5.74
C GLN A 154 7.18 1.26 4.48
N ARG A 155 7.24 2.60 4.43
CA ARG A 155 6.87 3.41 3.25
C ARG A 155 7.71 3.05 2.02
N PHE A 156 9.04 3.12 2.15
CA PHE A 156 9.94 2.76 1.07
C PHE A 156 9.70 1.35 0.53
N LEU A 157 9.40 0.38 1.41
CA LEU A 157 9.07 -0.98 1.01
C LEU A 157 7.74 -1.08 0.28
N ALA A 158 6.71 -0.35 0.73
CA ALA A 158 5.40 -0.28 0.08
C ALA A 158 5.54 0.35 -1.32
N GLU A 159 6.17 1.52 -1.43
CA GLU A 159 6.45 2.22 -2.70
C GLU A 159 7.23 1.35 -3.67
N SER A 160 8.33 0.73 -3.21
CA SER A 160 9.14 -0.17 -4.02
C SER A 160 8.33 -1.35 -4.55
N ARG A 161 7.40 -1.87 -3.74
CA ARG A 161 6.54 -2.97 -4.17
C ARG A 161 5.50 -2.48 -5.17
N ALA A 162 4.85 -1.34 -4.92
CA ALA A 162 3.89 -0.76 -5.85
C ALA A 162 4.52 -0.54 -7.23
N ALA A 163 5.75 0.00 -7.28
CA ALA A 163 6.50 0.20 -8.51
C ALA A 163 6.85 -1.09 -9.26
N ILE A 164 7.13 -2.20 -8.55
CA ILE A 164 7.52 -3.48 -9.16
C ILE A 164 6.30 -4.31 -9.57
N ALA A 165 5.27 -4.33 -8.73
CA ALA A 165 4.10 -5.19 -8.89
C ALA A 165 2.96 -4.51 -9.68
N GLY A 166 3.13 -3.25 -10.09
CA GLY A 166 2.09 -2.49 -10.80
C GLY A 166 0.83 -2.34 -9.96
N LEU A 167 0.97 -2.20 -8.64
CA LEU A 167 -0.17 -2.25 -7.73
C LEU A 167 -0.93 -0.93 -7.78
N GLY A 168 -2.17 -1.02 -8.26
CA GLY A 168 -3.09 0.10 -8.34
C GLY A 168 -2.74 1.03 -9.49
N VAL A 169 -3.61 1.04 -10.51
CA VAL A 169 -3.65 2.14 -11.47
C VAL A 169 -4.35 3.29 -10.77
N ILE A 170 -3.62 4.37 -10.52
CA ILE A 170 -4.25 5.64 -10.17
C ILE A 170 -4.61 6.36 -11.48
N PRO A 171 -5.89 6.72 -11.70
CA PRO A 171 -6.26 7.57 -12.83
C PRO A 171 -5.40 8.83 -12.90
N GLU A 172 -5.01 9.20 -14.12
CA GLU A 172 -4.27 10.44 -14.39
C GLU A 172 -5.17 11.43 -15.13
N ILE A 173 -5.23 12.67 -14.65
CA ILE A 173 -5.99 13.76 -15.28
C ILE A 173 -5.01 14.74 -15.91
N ASP A 174 -5.04 14.85 -17.23
CA ASP A 174 -4.14 15.71 -18.01
C ASP A 174 -4.59 17.18 -18.08
N THR A 175 -5.89 17.44 -17.93
CA THR A 175 -6.45 18.80 -17.90
C THR A 175 -6.69 19.27 -16.47
N PRO A 176 -5.92 20.24 -15.93
CA PRO A 176 -6.14 20.75 -14.60
C PRO A 176 -7.41 21.61 -14.52
N VAL A 177 -8.01 21.67 -13.33
CA VAL A 177 -9.11 22.61 -13.01
C VAL A 177 -8.60 24.04 -13.09
N LYS A 178 -7.39 24.27 -12.58
CA LYS A 178 -6.70 25.57 -12.58
C LYS A 178 -5.26 25.38 -12.99
N GLU A 179 -4.82 26.15 -13.99
CA GLU A 179 -3.41 26.21 -14.39
C GLU A 179 -2.57 26.66 -13.18
N VAL A 180 -1.72 25.76 -12.70
CA VAL A 180 -0.71 26.06 -11.69
C VAL A 180 0.53 26.60 -12.42
N ALA A 181 1.19 27.61 -11.87
CA ALA A 181 2.41 28.16 -12.47
C ALA A 181 3.50 27.08 -12.64
N ASP A 182 4.41 27.27 -13.60
CA ASP A 182 5.43 26.29 -14.03
C ASP A 182 6.36 25.74 -12.91
N GLU A 183 6.39 26.36 -11.73
CA GLU A 183 7.06 25.80 -10.55
C GLU A 183 6.02 25.07 -9.68
N PRO A 184 6.14 23.73 -9.49
CA PRO A 184 5.31 23.03 -8.53
C PRO A 184 5.57 23.65 -7.16
N GLU A 185 4.56 24.30 -6.59
CA GLU A 185 4.57 24.63 -5.18
C GLU A 185 4.77 23.32 -4.43
N ALA A 186 5.78 23.25 -3.57
CA ALA A 186 6.06 22.03 -2.81
C ALA A 186 4.76 21.60 -2.10
N ALA A 187 4.52 20.29 -2.03
CA ALA A 187 3.40 19.77 -1.24
C ALA A 187 3.44 20.42 0.15
N PRO A 188 2.27 20.81 0.70
CA PRO A 188 2.23 21.48 1.98
C PRO A 188 3.00 20.63 3.00
N SER A 189 4.09 21.19 3.52
CA SER A 189 4.87 20.52 4.57
C SER A 189 3.94 20.21 5.76
N ALA A 190 4.18 19.08 6.44
CA ALA A 190 3.44 18.55 7.60
C ALA A 190 3.35 19.48 8.85
N THR A 191 3.54 20.79 8.66
CA THR A 191 3.36 21.87 9.63
C THR A 191 1.91 22.35 9.70
N LEU A 192 0.97 21.73 8.97
CA LEU A 192 -0.43 21.78 9.38
C LEU A 192 -0.51 21.03 10.71
N GLU A 193 -0.46 21.78 11.82
CA GLU A 193 -0.70 21.28 13.17
C GLU A 193 -2.18 20.86 13.27
N VAL A 194 -2.56 19.78 12.57
CA VAL A 194 -3.86 19.18 12.78
C VAL A 194 -3.84 18.62 14.20
N PRO A 195 -4.75 19.06 15.08
CA PRO A 195 -4.75 18.59 16.45
C PRO A 195 -4.91 17.07 16.48
N GLU A 196 -3.98 16.35 17.11
CA GLU A 196 -4.00 14.88 17.27
C GLU A 196 -5.37 14.33 17.77
N THR A 197 -6.23 15.18 18.34
CA THR A 197 -7.53 14.81 18.91
C THR A 197 -8.69 14.70 17.92
N GLU A 198 -8.62 15.34 16.75
CA GLU A 198 -9.73 15.34 15.76
C GLU A 198 -9.49 14.36 14.61
N ASP A 199 -8.24 14.20 14.17
CA ASP A 199 -7.79 13.08 13.31
C ASP A 199 -8.12 11.72 13.91
N ALA A 200 -8.06 11.63 15.25
CA ALA A 200 -8.26 10.39 15.96
C ALA A 200 -9.66 9.77 15.80
N GLN A 201 -10.68 10.56 15.43
CA GLN A 201 -12.04 10.02 15.25
C GLN A 201 -12.30 9.52 13.84
N VAL A 202 -11.77 10.21 12.81
CA VAL A 202 -11.98 9.78 11.42
C VAL A 202 -11.07 8.63 11.05
N GLN A 203 -9.85 8.58 11.60
CA GLN A 203 -8.88 7.53 11.28
C GLN A 203 -9.48 6.12 11.47
N ASP A 204 -10.27 5.89 12.53
CA ASP A 204 -10.88 4.58 12.82
C ASP A 204 -12.01 4.22 11.84
N SER A 205 -12.51 5.21 11.10
CA SER A 205 -13.47 5.04 10.00
C SER A 205 -12.78 4.84 8.64
N VAL A 206 -11.44 4.93 8.56
CA VAL A 206 -10.66 4.73 7.34
C VAL A 206 -10.12 3.30 7.29
N VAL A 207 -10.38 2.62 6.19
CA VAL A 207 -10.07 1.19 6.00
C VAL A 207 -9.25 0.96 4.73
N ARG A 208 -8.40 -0.06 4.75
CA ARG A 208 -7.67 -0.52 3.58
C ARG A 208 -8.53 -1.52 2.83
N LEU A 209 -8.65 -1.34 1.51
CA LEU A 209 -9.24 -2.32 0.62
C LEU A 209 -8.15 -3.02 -0.18
N SER A 210 -8.27 -4.34 -0.31
CA SER A 210 -7.42 -5.15 -1.19
C SER A 210 -8.23 -6.26 -1.82
N GLY A 211 -7.91 -6.66 -3.04
CA GLY A 211 -8.64 -7.73 -3.71
C GLY A 211 -7.95 -8.22 -4.96
N PHE A 212 -8.07 -9.50 -5.25
CA PHE A 212 -7.51 -10.08 -6.47
C PHE A 212 -8.55 -10.07 -7.58
N ALA A 213 -8.30 -9.32 -8.64
CA ALA A 213 -9.12 -9.31 -9.83
C ALA A 213 -8.66 -10.45 -10.76
N GLU A 214 -9.31 -11.61 -10.65
CA GLU A 214 -8.89 -12.85 -11.34
C GLU A 214 -8.78 -12.67 -12.85
N GLN A 215 -9.73 -11.96 -13.46
CA GLN A 215 -9.77 -11.71 -14.90
C GLN A 215 -8.56 -10.90 -15.39
N CYS A 216 -7.99 -10.10 -14.50
CA CYS A 216 -6.89 -9.19 -14.77
C CYS A 216 -5.54 -9.77 -14.32
N ALA A 217 -5.57 -10.88 -13.57
CA ALA A 217 -4.42 -11.42 -12.86
C ALA A 217 -3.66 -10.36 -12.04
N GLN A 218 -4.39 -9.39 -11.48
CA GLN A 218 -3.83 -8.24 -10.76
C GLN A 218 -4.48 -8.08 -9.38
N THR A 219 -3.73 -7.56 -8.42
CA THR A 219 -4.30 -7.14 -7.14
C THR A 219 -4.66 -5.66 -7.20
N GLN A 220 -5.91 -5.34 -6.88
CA GLN A 220 -6.33 -3.99 -6.55
C GLN A 220 -6.07 -3.68 -5.09
N ASN A 221 -5.59 -2.47 -4.80
CA ASN A 221 -5.49 -1.95 -3.45
C ASN A 221 -5.94 -0.49 -3.45
N GLY A 222 -6.55 -0.07 -2.35
CA GLY A 222 -7.00 1.29 -2.17
C GLY A 222 -7.40 1.54 -0.73
N THR A 223 -8.02 2.69 -0.52
CA THR A 223 -8.58 3.13 0.74
C THR A 223 -10.10 3.21 0.62
N GLY A 224 -10.80 3.13 1.74
CA GLY A 224 -12.22 3.43 1.84
C GLY A 224 -12.54 4.12 3.16
N VAL A 225 -13.71 4.73 3.23
CA VAL A 225 -14.23 5.39 4.42
C VAL A 225 -15.59 4.83 4.79
N VAL A 226 -15.80 4.53 6.06
CA VAL A 226 -17.08 4.05 6.59
C VAL A 226 -18.06 5.21 6.64
N VAL A 227 -19.11 5.16 5.83
CA VAL A 227 -20.09 6.25 5.64
C VAL A 227 -21.45 5.95 6.27
N ALA A 228 -21.73 4.68 6.53
CA ALA A 228 -22.87 4.22 7.30
C ALA A 228 -22.55 2.87 7.93
N LYS A 229 -23.47 2.34 8.74
CA LYS A 229 -23.28 1.03 9.37
C LYS A 229 -23.04 -0.04 8.31
N ASP A 230 -21.96 -0.80 8.44
CA ASP A 230 -21.57 -1.86 7.52
C ASP A 230 -21.44 -1.37 6.04
N ARG A 231 -21.20 -0.07 5.80
CA ARG A 231 -21.07 0.52 4.45
C ARG A 231 -19.80 1.36 4.32
N ILE A 232 -18.97 1.01 3.35
CA ILE A 232 -17.70 1.66 3.05
C ILE A 232 -17.81 2.28 1.66
N LEU A 233 -17.58 3.58 1.55
CA LEU A 233 -17.41 4.29 0.29
C LEU A 233 -15.95 4.20 -0.15
N THR A 234 -15.74 3.96 -1.44
CA THR A 234 -14.41 3.91 -2.08
C THR A 234 -14.56 4.26 -3.57
N ASN A 235 -13.46 4.24 -4.33
CA ASN A 235 -13.53 4.40 -5.77
C ASN A 235 -13.97 3.13 -6.49
N ALA A 236 -14.65 3.29 -7.63
CA ALA A 236 -15.02 2.17 -8.48
C ALA A 236 -13.78 1.42 -8.99
N HIS A 237 -12.71 2.14 -9.33
CA HIS A 237 -11.49 1.51 -9.84
C HIS A 237 -10.77 0.63 -8.80
N VAL A 238 -10.93 0.93 -7.50
CA VAL A 238 -10.35 0.13 -6.39
C VAL A 238 -10.97 -1.26 -6.32
N VAL A 239 -12.22 -1.41 -6.76
CA VAL A 239 -12.93 -2.70 -6.72
C VAL A 239 -13.19 -3.28 -8.10
N ALA A 240 -12.73 -2.64 -9.18
CA ALA A 240 -12.93 -3.09 -10.54
C ALA A 240 -12.35 -4.50 -10.77
N GLY A 241 -13.21 -5.43 -11.20
CA GLY A 241 -12.89 -6.85 -11.40
C GLY A 241 -12.70 -7.67 -10.11
N VAL A 242 -12.88 -7.07 -8.93
CA VAL A 242 -12.78 -7.76 -7.62
C VAL A 242 -14.18 -8.10 -7.13
N GLU A 243 -14.50 -9.38 -6.93
CA GLU A 243 -15.83 -9.79 -6.45
C GLU A 243 -15.98 -9.67 -4.93
N GLU A 244 -14.97 -10.13 -4.19
CA GLU A 244 -14.94 -10.16 -2.73
C GLU A 244 -13.72 -9.38 -2.20
N PRO A 245 -13.79 -8.04 -2.13
CA PRO A 245 -12.70 -7.25 -1.57
C PRO A 245 -12.51 -7.57 -0.09
N ILE A 246 -11.26 -7.54 0.36
CA ILE A 246 -10.88 -7.63 1.76
C ILE A 246 -10.78 -6.23 2.33
N VAL A 247 -11.54 -5.99 3.41
CA VAL A 247 -11.49 -4.76 4.18
C VAL A 247 -10.65 -5.00 5.42
N GLU A 248 -9.66 -4.14 5.62
CA GLU A 248 -8.77 -4.19 6.77
C GLU A 248 -8.76 -2.84 7.50
N THR A 249 -9.07 -2.88 8.80
CA THR A 249 -9.04 -1.70 9.67
C THR A 249 -7.62 -1.42 10.17
N GLN A 250 -7.39 -0.23 10.72
CA GLN A 250 -6.07 0.14 11.27
C GLN A 250 -5.63 -0.75 12.45
N ASP A 251 -6.59 -1.24 13.24
CA ASP A 251 -6.36 -2.22 14.30
C ASP A 251 -6.23 -3.67 13.79
N ARG A 252 -6.10 -3.83 12.46
CA ARG A 252 -5.85 -5.09 11.72
C ARG A 252 -6.99 -6.09 11.76
N GLN A 253 -8.21 -5.65 12.08
CA GLN A 253 -9.38 -6.49 11.87
C GLN A 253 -9.63 -6.66 10.38
N VAL A 254 -10.03 -7.86 9.98
CA VAL A 254 -10.18 -8.24 8.57
C VAL A 254 -11.59 -8.73 8.34
N PHE A 255 -12.28 -8.09 7.41
CA PHE A 255 -13.65 -8.39 7.02
C PHE A 255 -13.70 -8.75 5.53
N PRO A 256 -14.38 -9.83 5.14
CA PRO A 256 -14.75 -10.03 3.75
C PRO A 256 -15.82 -8.99 3.38
N GLY A 257 -15.60 -8.27 2.29
CA GLY A 257 -16.52 -7.30 1.74
C GLY A 257 -17.30 -7.85 0.55
N ARG A 258 -18.43 -7.20 0.25
CA ARG A 258 -19.23 -7.43 -0.95
C ARG A 258 -19.48 -6.09 -1.63
N VAL A 259 -19.20 -5.98 -2.93
CA VAL A 259 -19.52 -4.74 -3.65
C VAL A 259 -21.03 -4.71 -3.91
N VAL A 260 -21.71 -3.70 -3.37
CA VAL A 260 -23.18 -3.54 -3.45
C VAL A 260 -23.61 -2.38 -4.35
N HIS A 261 -22.67 -1.52 -4.75
CA HIS A 261 -22.90 -0.47 -5.74
C HIS A 261 -21.60 -0.11 -6.45
N ILE A 262 -21.72 0.23 -7.73
CA ILE A 262 -20.64 0.76 -8.56
C ILE A 262 -21.23 1.79 -9.54
N ASP A 263 -20.64 2.98 -9.57
CA ASP A 263 -20.84 4.02 -10.58
C ASP A 263 -19.50 4.24 -11.30
N PRO A 264 -19.27 3.55 -12.43
CA PRO A 264 -18.06 3.71 -13.23
C PRO A 264 -17.82 5.12 -13.76
N ALA A 265 -18.88 5.91 -13.97
CA ALA A 265 -18.78 7.25 -14.55
C ALA A 265 -18.23 8.26 -13.53
N ARG A 266 -18.71 8.18 -12.28
CA ARG A 266 -18.21 9.02 -11.18
C ARG A 266 -17.06 8.41 -10.39
N ASP A 267 -16.62 7.21 -10.78
CA ASP A 267 -15.61 6.44 -10.06
C ASP A 267 -15.97 6.24 -8.57
N LEU A 268 -17.22 5.87 -8.28
CA LEU A 268 -17.72 5.60 -6.93
C LEU A 268 -18.12 4.13 -6.76
N ALA A 269 -17.85 3.56 -5.60
CA ALA A 269 -18.34 2.24 -5.22
C ALA A 269 -18.66 2.14 -3.72
N VAL A 270 -19.58 1.24 -3.40
CA VAL A 270 -19.94 0.92 -2.01
C VAL A 270 -19.66 -0.55 -1.74
N VAL A 271 -18.91 -0.79 -0.68
CA VAL A 271 -18.59 -2.12 -0.15
C VAL A 271 -19.37 -2.34 1.14
N ALA A 272 -20.14 -3.42 1.21
CA ALA A 272 -20.80 -3.87 2.41
C ALA A 272 -19.91 -4.86 3.17
N VAL A 273 -19.83 -4.71 4.49
CA VAL A 273 -19.07 -5.60 5.40
C VAL A 273 -19.97 -6.13 6.48
N ASP A 274 -20.47 -7.36 6.33
CA ASP A 274 -21.48 -7.89 7.24
C ASP A 274 -20.92 -8.14 8.65
N GLY A 275 -21.50 -7.48 9.66
CA GLY A 275 -21.21 -7.73 11.08
C GLY A 275 -19.97 -6.99 11.61
N ALA A 276 -19.59 -5.89 10.99
CA ALA A 276 -18.47 -5.04 11.40
C ALA A 276 -19.01 -3.80 12.15
N ASP A 277 -18.73 -3.70 13.45
CA ASP A 277 -19.09 -2.51 14.23
C ASP A 277 -18.00 -1.45 14.08
N LEU A 278 -17.97 -0.80 12.91
CA LEU A 278 -16.99 0.22 12.56
C LEU A 278 -17.51 1.64 12.83
N PRO A 279 -16.67 2.56 13.33
CA PRO A 279 -17.03 3.96 13.46
C PRO A 279 -17.41 4.57 12.11
N VAL A 280 -18.46 5.41 12.10
CA VAL A 280 -18.94 6.09 10.89
C VAL A 280 -18.37 7.51 10.85
N ALA A 281 -17.80 7.89 9.72
CA ALA A 281 -17.26 9.22 9.51
C ALA A 281 -18.36 10.28 9.33
N ARG A 282 -18.13 11.48 9.88
CA ARG A 282 -18.92 12.67 9.55
C ARG A 282 -18.62 13.06 8.10
N HIS A 283 -19.62 13.44 7.33
CA HIS A 283 -19.50 13.85 5.93
C HIS A 283 -20.36 15.08 5.62
N GLY A 284 -20.25 15.61 4.41
CA GLY A 284 -21.00 16.78 3.94
C GLY A 284 -20.28 18.11 4.19
N ALA A 285 -18.96 18.10 4.34
CA ALA A 285 -18.17 19.33 4.35
C ALA A 285 -17.90 19.84 2.93
N ASP A 286 -17.69 21.15 2.82
CA ASP A 286 -17.25 21.82 1.59
C ASP A 286 -15.93 22.55 1.89
N LEU A 287 -15.03 22.59 0.91
CA LEU A 287 -13.73 23.22 1.02
C LEU A 287 -13.58 24.34 -0.02
N GLU A 288 -13.22 25.53 0.46
CA GLU A 288 -12.92 26.67 -0.41
C GLU A 288 -11.47 26.60 -0.95
N ASP A 289 -11.20 27.32 -2.04
CA ASP A 289 -9.85 27.54 -2.56
C ASP A 289 -8.90 28.05 -1.44
N GLY A 290 -7.76 27.37 -1.27
CA GLY A 290 -6.75 27.66 -0.27
C GLY A 290 -6.95 26.95 1.07
N ALA A 291 -8.08 26.27 1.29
CA ALA A 291 -8.36 25.54 2.52
C ALA A 291 -7.35 24.39 2.74
N ALA A 292 -6.92 24.24 3.99
CA ALA A 292 -6.14 23.11 4.44
C ALA A 292 -7.04 21.89 4.65
N ALA A 293 -6.53 20.72 4.32
CA ALA A 293 -7.23 19.45 4.43
C ALA A 293 -6.22 18.31 4.67
N LEU A 294 -6.73 17.12 4.96
CA LEU A 294 -5.94 15.90 4.99
C LEU A 294 -6.53 14.87 4.04
N ALA A 295 -5.68 14.25 3.22
CA ALA A 295 -6.01 13.04 2.50
C ALA A 295 -5.61 11.84 3.36
N LEU A 296 -6.59 11.07 3.82
CA LEU A 296 -6.35 9.93 4.71
C LEU A 296 -6.35 8.63 3.91
N GLY A 297 -5.35 7.77 4.10
CA GLY A 297 -5.36 6.47 3.44
C GLY A 297 -4.14 5.60 3.64
N PHE A 298 -3.91 4.70 2.68
CA PHE A 298 -2.84 3.71 2.70
C PHE A 298 -1.97 3.82 1.43
N PRO A 299 -1.09 4.84 1.34
CA PRO A 299 -0.19 5.02 0.20
C PRO A 299 0.59 3.75 -0.11
N ALA A 300 0.65 3.39 -1.39
CA ALA A 300 1.24 2.16 -1.93
C ALA A 300 0.73 0.85 -1.29
N GLY A 301 -0.42 0.87 -0.62
CA GLY A 301 -0.94 -0.24 0.19
C GLY A 301 -0.14 -0.48 1.50
N GLY A 302 0.61 0.54 1.93
CA GLY A 302 1.46 0.55 3.12
C GLY A 302 0.68 0.79 4.42
N PRO A 303 1.35 1.33 5.46
CA PRO A 303 0.68 1.76 6.69
C PRO A 303 -0.23 2.96 6.43
N TYR A 304 -1.12 3.23 7.40
CA TYR A 304 -1.97 4.42 7.37
C TYR A 304 -1.12 5.70 7.34
N GLU A 305 -1.56 6.67 6.55
CA GLU A 305 -0.97 8.00 6.45
C GLU A 305 -2.05 9.07 6.36
N ALA A 306 -1.84 10.17 7.10
CA ALA A 306 -2.57 11.41 6.93
C ALA A 306 -1.69 12.36 6.10
N THR A 307 -1.98 12.45 4.80
CA THR A 307 -1.23 13.28 3.85
C THR A 307 -1.76 14.71 3.88
N PRO A 308 -0.92 15.71 4.22
CA PRO A 308 -1.30 17.12 4.11
C PRO A 308 -1.77 17.48 2.71
N ALA A 309 -2.89 18.19 2.62
CA ALA A 309 -3.45 18.67 1.36
C ALA A 309 -3.86 20.14 1.48
N GLN A 310 -3.78 20.86 0.37
CA GLN A 310 -4.38 22.19 0.23
C GLN A 310 -5.23 22.24 -1.04
N VAL A 311 -6.45 22.74 -0.94
CA VAL A 311 -7.32 22.93 -2.11
C VAL A 311 -6.78 24.06 -2.98
N GLN A 312 -6.39 23.75 -4.22
CA GLN A 312 -5.92 24.76 -5.18
C GLN A 312 -7.08 25.39 -5.97
N ALA A 313 -8.09 24.56 -6.27
CA ALA A 313 -9.31 24.91 -6.98
C ALA A 313 -10.39 23.84 -6.78
N ARG A 314 -11.66 24.23 -6.83
CA ARG A 314 -12.81 23.33 -7.07
C ARG A 314 -13.42 23.62 -8.45
N GLY A 315 -13.86 22.59 -9.16
CA GLY A 315 -14.61 22.78 -10.39
C GLY A 315 -15.01 21.50 -11.10
N GLU A 316 -15.93 21.66 -12.04
CA GLU A 316 -16.42 20.60 -12.92
C GLU A 316 -15.40 20.28 -14.02
N LEU A 317 -15.03 18.99 -14.14
CA LEU A 317 -14.22 18.49 -15.24
C LEU A 317 -14.94 17.38 -16.00
N LEU A 318 -14.72 17.34 -17.30
CA LEU A 318 -15.14 16.24 -18.15
C LEU A 318 -14.10 15.14 -18.04
N ILE A 319 -14.46 14.05 -17.36
CA ILE A 319 -13.59 12.89 -17.16
C ILE A 319 -14.22 11.67 -17.82
N SER A 320 -13.40 10.84 -18.46
CA SER A 320 -13.86 9.54 -18.93
C SER A 320 -14.12 8.60 -17.74
N ASP A 321 -15.08 7.70 -17.90
CA ASP A 321 -15.36 6.64 -16.94
C ASP A 321 -14.11 5.78 -16.69
N ILE A 322 -14.14 4.95 -15.64
CA ILE A 322 -12.99 4.09 -15.28
C ILE A 322 -12.56 3.10 -16.38
N TYR A 323 -13.32 2.99 -17.48
CA TYR A 323 -13.02 2.13 -18.62
C TYR A 323 -12.64 2.89 -19.90
N GLY A 324 -12.65 4.23 -19.87
CA GLY A 324 -12.37 5.09 -21.03
C GLY A 324 -13.44 5.04 -22.12
N ARG A 325 -14.71 4.73 -21.80
CA ARG A 325 -15.78 4.51 -22.78
C ARG A 325 -16.70 5.71 -22.94
N GLU A 326 -17.05 6.35 -21.84
CA GLU A 326 -18.02 7.44 -21.79
C GLU A 326 -17.48 8.57 -20.93
N ASP A 327 -17.71 9.81 -21.36
CA ASP A 327 -17.30 10.98 -20.60
C ASP A 327 -18.46 11.47 -19.72
N SER A 328 -18.13 11.88 -18.50
CA SER A 328 -19.07 12.51 -17.57
C SER A 328 -18.46 13.74 -16.92
N THR A 329 -19.30 14.74 -16.70
CA THR A 329 -18.94 15.91 -15.90
C THR A 329 -19.00 15.52 -14.42
N VAL A 330 -17.89 15.70 -13.71
CA VAL A 330 -17.77 15.43 -12.28
C VAL A 330 -17.15 16.64 -11.61
N ASP A 331 -17.74 17.07 -10.50
CA ASP A 331 -17.19 18.14 -9.68
C ASP A 331 -16.06 17.61 -8.78
N ILE A 332 -14.89 18.25 -8.86
CA ILE A 332 -13.69 17.78 -8.19
C ILE A 332 -12.92 18.91 -7.52
N TYR A 333 -12.16 18.56 -6.48
CA TYR A 333 -11.09 19.37 -5.93
C TYR A 333 -9.78 19.03 -6.62
N GLN A 334 -9.05 20.05 -7.05
CA GLN A 334 -7.62 19.98 -7.36
C GLN A 334 -6.84 20.30 -6.08
N LEU A 335 -5.89 19.45 -5.73
CA LEU A 335 -5.16 19.49 -4.47
C LEU A 335 -3.66 19.67 -4.70
N ASN A 336 -3.02 20.47 -3.87
CA ASN A 336 -1.58 20.37 -3.64
C ASN A 336 -1.36 19.31 -2.55
N ALA A 337 -1.02 18.09 -2.93
CA ALA A 337 -0.85 16.95 -2.03
C ALA A 337 -0.04 15.84 -2.73
N ASP A 338 0.80 15.11 -1.98
CA ASP A 338 1.53 13.96 -2.50
C ASP A 338 0.61 12.71 -2.58
N ILE A 339 -0.07 12.55 -3.71
CA ILE A 339 -1.03 11.44 -3.92
C ILE A 339 -0.35 10.26 -4.63
N GLU A 340 -0.41 9.09 -4.01
CA GLU A 340 0.15 7.84 -4.53
C GLU A 340 -0.95 6.78 -4.77
N PRO A 341 -0.69 5.75 -5.62
CA PRO A 341 -1.56 4.58 -5.69
C PRO A 341 -1.83 4.03 -4.29
N GLY A 342 -3.09 3.69 -3.97
CA GLY A 342 -3.50 3.27 -2.63
C GLY A 342 -4.20 4.37 -1.82
N ASN A 343 -3.96 5.65 -2.11
CA ASN A 343 -4.77 6.76 -1.56
C ASN A 343 -6.17 6.82 -2.16
N SER A 344 -6.34 6.30 -3.38
CA SER A 344 -7.64 6.23 -4.06
C SER A 344 -8.71 5.60 -3.18
N GLY A 345 -9.86 6.27 -3.10
CA GLY A 345 -11.00 5.93 -2.26
C GLY A 345 -10.86 6.40 -0.81
N GLY A 346 -9.75 7.06 -0.47
CA GLY A 346 -9.53 7.67 0.84
C GLY A 346 -10.24 9.00 0.98
N PRO A 347 -10.73 9.35 2.19
CA PRO A 347 -11.43 10.61 2.38
C PRO A 347 -10.46 11.79 2.37
N LEU A 348 -10.86 12.86 1.69
CA LEU A 348 -10.35 14.20 1.92
C LEU A 348 -11.16 14.82 3.06
N VAL A 349 -10.52 15.19 4.16
CA VAL A 349 -11.18 15.70 5.36
C VAL A 349 -10.76 17.12 5.70
N THR A 350 -11.68 17.88 6.27
CA THR A 350 -11.42 19.16 6.92
C THR A 350 -10.55 18.98 8.18
N GLU A 351 -10.03 20.08 8.73
CA GLU A 351 -9.27 20.07 9.99
C GLU A 351 -10.08 19.51 11.17
N ASP A 352 -11.40 19.64 11.17
CA ASP A 352 -12.28 19.09 12.21
C ASP A 352 -12.67 17.62 11.98
N GLY A 353 -12.12 16.96 10.95
CA GLY A 353 -12.40 15.57 10.64
C GLY A 353 -13.77 15.33 10.02
N THR A 354 -14.26 16.23 9.19
CA THR A 354 -15.47 16.01 8.39
C THR A 354 -15.07 15.73 6.93
N VAL A 355 -15.59 14.64 6.36
CA VAL A 355 -15.31 14.26 4.97
C VAL A 355 -15.90 15.30 4.01
N ALA A 356 -15.03 15.86 3.18
CA ALA A 356 -15.37 16.84 2.15
C ALA A 356 -15.29 16.25 0.72
N GLY A 357 -14.56 15.14 0.54
CA GLY A 357 -14.42 14.50 -0.75
C GLY A 357 -13.73 13.14 -0.70
N LEU A 358 -13.48 12.55 -1.87
CA LEU A 358 -12.87 11.23 -2.03
C LEU A 358 -11.69 11.30 -3.00
N VAL A 359 -10.47 11.06 -2.54
CA VAL A 359 -9.26 11.08 -3.39
C VAL A 359 -9.38 10.00 -4.46
N PHE A 360 -9.10 10.33 -5.73
CA PHE A 360 -9.27 9.36 -6.83
C PHE A 360 -8.19 9.41 -7.91
N ALA A 361 -7.55 10.56 -8.13
CA ALA A 361 -6.62 10.73 -9.26
C ALA A 361 -5.44 11.64 -8.92
N ARG A 362 -4.47 11.72 -9.84
CA ARG A 362 -3.35 12.67 -9.79
C ARG A 362 -3.02 13.22 -11.17
N ALA A 363 -2.18 14.26 -11.24
CA ALA A 363 -1.69 14.77 -12.52
C ALA A 363 -0.61 13.84 -13.13
N PRO A 364 -0.56 13.68 -14.46
CA PRO A 364 0.51 12.94 -15.14
C PRO A 364 1.90 13.48 -14.79
N GLY A 365 2.79 12.58 -14.38
CA GLY A 365 4.19 12.92 -14.10
C GLY A 365 4.43 13.84 -12.88
N SER A 366 3.39 14.15 -12.10
CA SER A 366 3.50 14.89 -10.83
C SER A 366 2.96 14.05 -9.68
N SER A 367 3.68 14.02 -8.55
CA SER A 367 3.14 13.50 -7.28
C SER A 367 2.37 14.55 -6.51
N THR A 368 2.67 15.85 -6.72
CA THR A 368 2.21 16.94 -5.84
C THR A 368 0.85 17.52 -6.23
N ILE A 369 0.28 17.11 -7.37
CA ILE A 369 -1.05 17.52 -7.81
C ILE A 369 -1.97 16.31 -7.76
N GLY A 370 -2.89 16.32 -6.80
CA GLY A 370 -3.90 15.30 -6.60
C GLY A 370 -5.29 15.80 -6.94
N TYR A 371 -6.24 14.87 -7.06
CA TYR A 371 -7.65 15.18 -7.27
C TYR A 371 -8.55 14.35 -6.36
N ALA A 372 -9.61 14.99 -5.86
CA ALA A 372 -10.66 14.35 -5.07
C ALA A 372 -12.04 14.67 -5.63
N ILE A 373 -12.92 13.67 -5.71
CA ILE A 373 -14.34 13.85 -6.04
C ILE A 373 -14.99 14.67 -4.92
N ALA A 374 -15.72 15.73 -5.26
CA ALA A 374 -16.37 16.58 -4.26
C ALA A 374 -17.52 15.85 -3.56
N GLY A 375 -17.76 16.17 -2.28
CA GLY A 375 -18.81 15.55 -1.44
C GLY A 375 -20.19 15.51 -2.10
N ASP A 376 -20.56 16.62 -2.74
CA ASP A 376 -21.85 16.80 -3.41
C ASP A 376 -22.14 15.76 -4.49
N GLU A 377 -21.11 15.14 -5.10
CA GLU A 377 -21.28 14.09 -6.11
C GLU A 377 -21.81 12.78 -5.53
N PHE A 378 -21.53 12.51 -4.25
CA PHE A 378 -21.94 11.27 -3.58
C PHE A 378 -22.99 11.44 -2.49
N GLU A 379 -23.40 12.66 -2.13
CA GLU A 379 -24.47 12.91 -1.14
C GLU A 379 -25.76 12.13 -1.45
N ARG A 380 -26.22 12.14 -2.70
CA ARG A 380 -27.42 11.38 -3.10
C ARG A 380 -27.24 9.86 -2.96
N LEU A 381 -26.03 9.36 -3.16
CA LEU A 381 -25.73 7.94 -2.95
C LEU A 381 -25.79 7.61 -1.45
N LEU A 382 -25.32 8.53 -0.59
CA LEU A 382 -25.33 8.34 0.87
C LEU A 382 -26.74 8.34 1.47
N GLU A 383 -27.69 9.08 0.91
CA GLU A 383 -29.09 9.08 1.37
C GLU A 383 -29.74 7.67 1.35
N ASP A 384 -29.35 6.83 0.39
CA ASP A 384 -29.92 5.50 0.18
C ASP A 384 -28.91 4.35 0.46
N VAL A 385 -27.72 4.66 0.97
CA VAL A 385 -26.59 3.70 1.05
C VAL A 385 -26.90 2.46 1.91
N GLU A 386 -27.71 2.62 2.96
CA GLU A 386 -28.09 1.52 3.84
C GLU A 386 -28.98 0.50 3.13
N ASN A 387 -29.76 0.93 2.12
CA ASN A 387 -30.66 0.08 1.34
C ASN A 387 -29.94 -0.75 0.27
N LEU A 388 -28.66 -0.48 0.01
CA LEU A 388 -27.84 -1.22 -0.94
C LEU A 388 -27.36 -2.55 -0.34
N GLU A 389 -28.10 -3.64 -0.56
CA GLU A 389 -27.78 -4.96 0.01
C GLU A 389 -27.28 -5.98 -1.02
N VAL A 390 -27.75 -5.87 -2.26
CA VAL A 390 -27.55 -6.87 -3.31
C VAL A 390 -26.17 -6.71 -3.94
N PRO A 391 -25.33 -7.77 -3.98
CA PRO A 391 -24.06 -7.71 -4.68
C PRO A 391 -24.23 -7.36 -6.16
N VAL A 392 -23.35 -6.51 -6.67
CA VAL A 392 -23.31 -6.11 -8.09
C VAL A 392 -22.04 -6.65 -8.75
N GLN A 393 -22.07 -6.74 -10.07
CA GLN A 393 -20.87 -7.09 -10.84
C GLN A 393 -19.90 -5.91 -10.84
N THR A 394 -18.62 -6.18 -10.61
CA THR A 394 -17.57 -5.15 -10.55
C THR A 394 -16.90 -4.86 -11.89
N GLY A 395 -17.55 -5.29 -12.98
CA GLY A 395 -17.14 -5.02 -14.34
C GLY A 395 -15.86 -5.75 -14.77
N GLU A 396 -15.13 -5.13 -15.70
CA GLU A 396 -13.95 -5.70 -16.36
C GLU A 396 -12.66 -5.07 -15.82
N CYS A 397 -11.51 -5.51 -16.33
CA CYS A 397 -10.24 -4.90 -16.03
C CYS A 397 -10.13 -3.49 -16.62
N ILE A 398 -9.57 -2.58 -15.84
CA ILE A 398 -9.25 -1.22 -16.31
C ILE A 398 -8.14 -1.30 -17.36
N PRO A 399 -8.32 -0.67 -18.53
CA PRO A 399 -7.28 -0.63 -19.56
C PRO A 399 -5.99 0.05 -19.06
N GLY A 400 -4.83 -0.56 -19.28
CA GLY A 400 -3.52 0.04 -18.95
C GLY A 400 -2.89 -0.36 -17.61
N GLY A 401 -3.49 -1.34 -16.90
CA GLY A 401 -2.86 -2.03 -15.77
C GLY A 401 -1.68 -2.93 -16.15
#